data_AF-A0A061JER9-F1
#
_entry.id   AF-A0A061JER9-F1
#
_cell.length_a   1.000
_cell.length_b   1.000
_cell.length_c   1.000
_cell.angle_alpha   90.00
_cell.angle_beta   90.00
_cell.angle_gamma   90.00
#
_symmetry.space_group_name_H-M   'P 1'
#
loop_
_entity.id
_entity.type
_entity.pdbx_description
1 polymer ?
#
loop_
_entity_poly.entity_id
_entity_poly.type
_entity_poly.pdbx_seq_one_letter_code
_entity_poly.pdbx_strand_id
1 'polypeptide(L)'
;MVTVGPTVAVVILAICALLLVLIVAVLIYYCCQLCRRKRIASYHMYSGFKRHNIFELSCVPSPGMYQSPLEVQLQCLQQQPCDILLDVKYVPSRDAASNGGVGGGADSSVRPPGTDDCYSDHFMLYTEPLEFVDPGSYMIYAYAVYPSLQVVGPIHQFSFEVVSEERAAPRVELQDLQQVSVNIPRGGPGSPSFAPPGGHARPLPPRIIPERGEVTTFTPITIALNEDSTTPDQIRYSVDGSHPSLLYTGPFTLSVPPFDAEDGGLRTSVAVRAITVSAHDGSLTSGTTEACLTVYRAGHSFLDPNIPAPVVRIRAVKAELYFDESRRLPNTQIIYQLVYIGEARQKVKFSRNKGVVYAGAPIPLREDVAFVYAWTFKEDMHTDEFLNPHTDQHGHRRARSSATVYDCTRATSWNRGSREEDAGATGSGIPPPFICVRCKEMEVFFEEPPVGGIICYTLDGTEPVQPDASTTAIHMAGIGRSGTVHLPRSDKKVVELGTHIYKDNQPIHVTLLRTEQVVLTARTFIPLTDPAANSAVTGYRFGERFNRSFFTQ
;
A
#
# COMPACT_ATOMS: atom_id res chain seq x y z
N MET A 1 -1.69 45.93 -33.32
CA MET A 1 -0.79 44.81 -32.99
C MET A 1 0.47 45.41 -32.38
N VAL A 2 0.66 45.30 -31.06
CA VAL A 2 1.82 45.87 -30.37
C VAL A 2 2.96 44.87 -30.49
N THR A 3 3.99 45.23 -31.25
CA THR A 3 5.20 44.41 -31.44
C THR A 3 6.07 44.53 -30.20
N VAL A 4 6.16 43.43 -29.45
CA VAL A 4 7.04 43.34 -28.28
C VAL A 4 8.48 43.39 -28.78
N GLY A 5 9.24 44.38 -28.30
CA GLY A 5 10.64 44.57 -28.67
C GLY A 5 11.50 43.36 -28.26
N PRO A 6 12.56 43.04 -29.02
CA PRO A 6 13.40 41.85 -28.80
C PRO A 6 14.04 41.82 -27.40
N THR A 7 14.24 42.97 -26.77
CA THR A 7 14.73 43.09 -25.39
C THR A 7 13.80 42.46 -24.35
N VAL A 8 12.49 42.59 -24.52
CA VAL A 8 11.49 42.03 -23.59
C VAL A 8 11.39 40.52 -23.77
N ALA A 9 11.51 40.02 -25.01
CA ALA A 9 11.49 38.59 -25.30
C ALA A 9 12.68 37.84 -24.66
N VAL A 10 13.87 38.46 -24.67
CA VAL A 10 15.08 37.87 -24.03
C VAL A 10 14.90 37.73 -22.53
N VAL A 11 14.32 38.73 -21.86
CA VAL A 11 14.07 38.68 -20.41
C VAL A 11 13.07 37.58 -20.05
N ILE A 12 12.00 37.42 -20.82
CA ILE A 12 11.00 36.37 -20.61
C ILE A 12 11.63 34.98 -20.79
N LEU A 13 12.44 34.78 -21.83
CA LEU A 13 13.13 33.51 -22.06
C LEU A 13 14.11 33.16 -20.94
N ALA A 14 14.83 34.16 -20.41
CA ALA A 14 15.74 33.95 -19.27
C ALA A 14 14.99 33.51 -18.00
N ILE A 15 13.83 34.11 -17.71
CA ILE A 15 12.97 33.73 -16.58
C ILE A 15 12.43 32.31 -16.76
N CYS A 16 11.97 31.96 -17.97
CA CYS A 16 11.48 30.62 -18.28
C CYS A 16 12.58 29.55 -18.13
N ALA A 17 13.81 29.85 -18.56
CA ALA A 17 14.94 28.93 -18.39
C ALA A 17 15.26 28.68 -16.91
N LEU A 18 15.24 29.74 -16.08
CA LEU A 18 15.50 29.63 -14.64
C LEU A 18 14.40 28.82 -13.92
N LEU A 19 13.13 29.03 -14.27
CA LEU A 19 12.02 28.23 -13.76
C LEU A 19 12.15 26.75 -14.13
N LEU A 20 12.57 26.44 -15.36
CA LEU A 20 12.75 25.07 -15.82
C LEU A 20 13.85 24.35 -15.03
N VAL A 21 14.98 25.02 -14.77
CA VAL A 21 16.07 24.49 -13.94
C VAL A 21 15.57 24.18 -12.52
N LEU A 22 14.76 25.06 -11.94
CA LEU A 22 14.22 24.89 -10.58
C LEU A 22 13.25 23.69 -10.51
N ILE A 23 12.38 23.53 -11.51
CA ILE A 23 11.48 22.37 -11.61
C ILE A 23 12.27 21.06 -11.71
N VAL A 24 13.32 21.03 -12.54
CA VAL A 24 14.17 19.84 -12.69
C VAL A 24 14.89 19.50 -11.37
N ALA A 25 15.39 20.49 -10.64
CA ALA A 25 16.02 20.27 -9.33
C ALA A 25 15.05 19.65 -8.31
N VAL A 26 13.80 20.13 -8.26
CA VAL A 26 12.75 19.58 -7.38
C VAL A 26 12.39 18.15 -7.77
N LEU A 27 12.27 17.86 -9.07
CA LEU A 27 12.01 16.49 -9.55
C LEU A 27 13.15 15.52 -9.19
N ILE A 28 14.40 15.95 -9.33
CA ILE A 28 15.57 15.15 -8.92
C ILE A 28 15.53 14.89 -7.42
N TYR A 29 15.26 15.92 -6.60
CA TYR A 29 15.14 15.77 -5.15
C TYR A 29 14.02 14.79 -4.76
N TYR A 30 12.86 14.88 -5.40
CA TYR A 30 11.74 13.97 -5.18
C TYR A 30 12.07 12.52 -5.60
N CYS A 31 12.73 12.34 -6.74
CA CYS A 31 13.24 11.03 -7.18
C CYS A 31 14.27 10.45 -6.19
N CYS A 32 15.19 11.27 -5.67
CA CYS A 32 16.16 10.85 -4.68
C CYS A 32 15.49 10.43 -3.35
N GLN A 33 14.47 11.17 -2.90
CA GLN A 33 13.67 10.82 -1.73
C GLN A 33 12.90 9.50 -1.93
N LEU A 34 12.28 9.30 -3.10
CA LEU A 34 11.60 8.06 -3.45
C LEU A 34 12.57 6.86 -3.52
N CYS A 35 13.76 7.06 -4.08
CA CYS A 35 14.80 6.03 -4.12
C CYS A 35 15.36 5.70 -2.73
N ARG A 36 15.46 6.68 -1.82
CA ARG A 36 15.84 6.45 -0.42
C ARG A 36 14.78 5.65 0.33
N ARG A 37 13.48 5.98 0.18
CA ARG A 37 12.37 5.21 0.78
C ARG A 37 12.36 3.74 0.33
N LYS A 38 12.75 3.45 -0.92
CA LYS A 38 12.85 2.06 -1.42
C LYS A 38 13.97 1.23 -0.79
N ARG A 39 15.04 1.83 -0.24
CA ARG A 39 16.14 1.06 0.37
C ARG A 39 15.83 0.54 1.78
N ILE A 40 14.88 1.14 2.50
CA ILE A 40 14.45 0.68 3.84
C ILE A 40 13.59 -0.59 3.74
N ALA A 41 13.08 -0.94 2.56
CA ALA A 41 12.26 -2.13 2.31
C ALA A 41 13.07 -3.41 2.02
N SER A 42 14.40 -3.39 2.17
CA SER A 42 15.27 -4.53 1.85
C SER A 42 15.78 -5.25 3.11
N TYR A 43 14.89 -5.60 4.04
CA TYR A 43 15.17 -6.70 4.96
C TYR A 43 14.73 -7.98 4.25
N HIS A 44 15.68 -8.84 3.89
CA HIS A 44 15.41 -10.12 3.23
C HIS A 44 14.62 -11.01 4.21
N MET A 45 13.29 -11.08 4.02
CA MET A 45 12.40 -11.92 4.85
C MET A 45 12.30 -13.35 4.32
N TYR A 46 12.08 -14.28 5.25
CA TYR A 46 12.04 -15.74 5.11
C TYR A 46 11.29 -16.24 3.86
N SER A 47 11.95 -17.07 3.06
CA SER A 47 11.33 -17.72 1.90
C SER A 47 10.24 -18.68 2.35
N GLY A 48 9.02 -18.52 1.85
CA GLY A 48 7.90 -19.42 2.12
C GLY A 48 6.91 -18.92 3.17
N PHE A 49 7.22 -17.85 3.90
CA PHE A 49 6.31 -17.27 4.89
C PHE A 49 5.44 -16.16 4.29
N LYS A 50 4.17 -16.09 4.70
CA LYS A 50 3.22 -15.03 4.34
C LYS A 50 3.33 -13.88 5.33
N ARG A 51 3.13 -12.63 4.87
CA ARG A 51 3.24 -11.44 5.73
C ARG A 51 1.91 -11.12 6.39
N HIS A 52 1.93 -10.96 7.71
CA HIS A 52 0.86 -10.40 8.50
C HIS A 52 1.10 -8.90 8.69
N ASN A 53 0.04 -8.09 8.62
CA ASN A 53 0.13 -6.63 8.79
C ASN A 53 -0.47 -6.15 10.12
N ILE A 54 -0.66 -7.04 11.09
CA ILE A 54 -1.23 -6.71 12.40
C ILE A 54 -0.08 -6.46 13.37
N PHE A 55 -0.08 -5.30 14.03
CA PHE A 55 0.86 -4.99 15.10
C PHE A 55 0.54 -5.87 16.31
N GLU A 56 1.47 -6.73 16.69
CA GLU A 56 1.25 -7.79 17.67
C GLU A 56 2.28 -7.86 18.78
N LEU A 57 3.41 -7.16 18.66
CA LEU A 57 4.38 -7.03 19.74
C LEU A 57 4.15 -5.78 20.57
N SER A 58 4.25 -5.96 21.88
CA SER A 58 4.29 -4.91 22.90
C SER A 58 5.57 -5.05 23.73
N CYS A 59 5.96 -3.98 24.43
CA CYS A 59 7.09 -4.01 25.35
C CYS A 59 6.71 -3.42 26.71
N VAL A 60 7.33 -3.94 27.76
CA VAL A 60 7.19 -3.48 29.13
C VAL A 60 8.60 -3.23 29.68
N PRO A 61 8.95 -2.01 30.11
CA PRO A 61 8.12 -0.80 30.10
C PRO A 61 7.94 -0.22 28.69
N SER A 62 6.98 0.70 28.51
CA SER A 62 6.70 1.32 27.21
C SER A 62 7.90 2.11 26.68
N PRO A 63 8.09 2.30 25.37
CA PRO A 63 9.21 3.07 24.83
C PRO A 63 9.25 4.49 25.43
N GLY A 64 10.43 4.96 25.82
CA GLY A 64 10.56 6.24 26.52
C GLY A 64 11.91 6.44 27.21
N MET A 65 11.98 7.45 28.08
CA MET A 65 13.17 7.77 28.86
C MET A 65 13.15 7.05 30.21
N TYR A 66 14.23 6.35 30.54
CA TYR A 66 14.37 5.60 31.78
C TYR A 66 15.76 5.75 32.39
N GLN A 67 15.92 5.30 33.62
CA GLN A 67 17.22 5.26 34.29
C GLN A 67 17.90 3.92 34.02
N SER A 68 19.24 3.94 33.96
CA SER A 68 20.04 2.71 33.97
C SER A 68 20.07 2.09 35.37
N PRO A 69 20.00 0.75 35.51
CA PRO A 69 19.75 -0.23 34.46
C PRO A 69 18.26 -0.35 34.12
N LEU A 70 17.93 -0.53 32.83
CA LEU A 70 16.56 -0.75 32.35
C LEU A 70 16.37 -2.19 31.86
N GLU A 71 15.41 -2.90 32.44
CA GLU A 71 14.95 -4.20 31.92
C GLU A 71 13.75 -3.99 30.99
N VAL A 72 13.85 -4.50 29.76
CA VAL A 72 12.79 -4.43 28.72
C VAL A 72 12.35 -5.83 28.34
N GLN A 73 11.07 -6.12 28.59
CA GLN A 73 10.43 -7.36 28.21
C GLN A 73 9.58 -7.16 26.95
N LEU A 74 9.78 -7.98 25.93
CA LEU A 74 8.90 -8.05 24.77
C LEU A 74 7.81 -9.11 24.98
N GLN A 75 6.57 -8.78 24.60
CA GLN A 75 5.42 -9.66 24.72
C GLN A 75 4.60 -9.66 23.44
N CYS A 76 4.17 -10.85 22.99
CA CYS A 76 3.20 -10.97 21.92
C CYS A 76 1.78 -10.85 22.48
N LEU A 77 0.96 -10.00 21.86
CA LEU A 77 -0.44 -9.76 22.24
C LEU A 77 -1.37 -10.88 21.80
N GLN A 78 -0.91 -11.76 20.89
CA GLN A 78 -1.68 -12.92 20.44
C GLN A 78 -1.43 -14.14 21.33
N GLN A 79 -2.48 -14.93 21.58
CA GLN A 79 -2.41 -16.15 22.42
C GLN A 79 -1.71 -17.34 21.74
N GLN A 80 -1.28 -17.20 20.49
CA GLN A 80 -0.63 -18.29 19.75
C GLN A 80 0.88 -18.32 20.02
N PRO A 81 1.50 -19.51 20.07
CA PRO A 81 2.95 -19.62 20.25
C PRO A 81 3.67 -19.01 19.04
N CYS A 82 4.51 -18.02 19.30
CA CYS A 82 5.32 -17.33 18.30
C CYS A 82 6.76 -17.15 18.78
N ASP A 83 7.68 -17.13 17.82
CA ASP A 83 9.07 -16.77 18.04
C ASP A 83 9.22 -15.27 17.79
N ILE A 84 9.87 -14.55 18.70
CA ILE A 84 10.15 -13.12 18.52
C ILE A 84 11.59 -12.99 18.06
N LEU A 85 11.80 -12.37 16.89
CA LEU A 85 13.12 -12.09 16.37
C LEU A 85 13.43 -10.60 16.52
N LEU A 86 14.62 -10.25 16.99
CA LEU A 86 15.00 -8.86 17.24
C LEU A 86 16.42 -8.48 16.84
N ASP A 87 16.63 -7.19 16.58
CA ASP A 87 17.91 -6.52 16.37
C ASP A 87 17.95 -5.28 17.28
N VAL A 88 19.06 -5.06 17.98
CA VAL A 88 19.21 -3.92 18.92
C VAL A 88 20.32 -3.02 18.42
N LYS A 89 19.99 -1.76 18.15
CA LYS A 89 20.95 -0.72 17.82
C LYS A 89 21.17 0.18 19.02
N TYR A 90 22.41 0.22 19.48
CA TYR A 90 22.85 1.12 20.55
C TYR A 90 23.60 2.32 19.98
N VAL A 91 23.24 3.51 20.45
CA VAL A 91 23.94 4.77 20.20
C VAL A 91 24.31 5.39 21.55
N PRO A 92 25.61 5.48 21.89
CA PRO A 92 26.04 6.02 23.17
C PRO A 92 25.67 7.49 23.32
N SER A 93 25.32 7.91 24.54
CA SER A 93 25.07 9.32 24.84
C SER A 93 26.36 10.13 24.68
N ARG A 94 26.27 11.34 24.10
CA ARG A 94 27.44 12.19 23.77
C ARG A 94 28.29 12.55 24.99
N ASP A 95 27.72 12.47 26.19
CA ASP A 95 28.42 12.80 27.43
C ASP A 95 29.28 11.64 27.97
N ALA A 96 28.97 10.39 27.60
CA ALA A 96 29.74 9.21 27.99
C ALA A 96 31.09 9.08 27.25
N ALA A 97 31.25 9.76 26.11
CA ALA A 97 32.49 9.74 25.32
C ALA A 97 33.62 10.62 25.90
N SER A 98 33.36 11.36 26.99
CA SER A 98 34.32 12.35 27.52
C SER A 98 35.21 11.84 28.68
N ASN A 99 34.89 10.70 29.29
CA ASN A 99 35.58 10.19 30.49
C ASN A 99 36.20 8.79 30.33
N GLY A 100 36.80 8.51 29.18
CA GLY A 100 37.53 7.25 28.93
C GLY A 100 38.93 7.51 28.36
N GLY A 101 39.88 7.88 29.23
CA GLY A 101 41.28 7.98 28.87
C GLY A 101 41.93 6.59 28.72
N VAL A 102 42.61 6.39 27.59
CA VAL A 102 43.77 5.51 27.35
C VAL A 102 43.82 4.16 28.09
N GLY A 103 43.57 3.08 27.35
CA GLY A 103 44.29 1.81 27.50
C GLY A 103 43.44 0.56 27.69
N GLY A 104 43.74 -0.47 26.88
CA GLY A 104 43.36 -1.87 27.14
C GLY A 104 42.07 -2.33 26.49
N GLY A 105 42.12 -3.45 25.77
CA GLY A 105 40.99 -4.02 25.04
C GLY A 105 40.12 -4.98 25.85
N ALA A 106 39.15 -5.51 25.11
CA ALA A 106 38.20 -6.59 25.41
C ALA A 106 37.00 -6.24 26.31
N ASP A 107 35.83 -6.50 25.72
CA ASP A 107 34.62 -7.06 26.34
C ASP A 107 33.92 -6.26 27.45
N SER A 108 32.90 -5.49 27.08
CA SER A 108 31.57 -5.48 27.72
C SER A 108 30.78 -4.22 27.34
N SER A 109 29.61 -4.41 26.75
CA SER A 109 28.51 -3.42 26.82
C SER A 109 27.17 -3.98 26.33
N VAL A 110 27.16 -5.21 25.80
CA VAL A 110 25.94 -6.01 25.68
C VAL A 110 26.32 -7.42 26.10
N ARG A 111 25.71 -7.92 27.18
CA ARG A 111 25.79 -9.34 27.55
C ARG A 111 24.60 -9.99 26.84
N PRO A 112 24.77 -10.65 25.68
CA PRO A 112 23.65 -11.33 25.04
C PRO A 112 23.31 -12.57 25.89
N PRO A 113 22.12 -12.68 26.47
CA PRO A 113 21.66 -13.95 27.00
C PRO A 113 21.21 -14.80 25.81
N GLY A 114 21.80 -15.99 25.66
CA GLY A 114 21.26 -17.04 24.79
C GLY A 114 21.74 -17.02 23.33
N THR A 115 23.01 -17.35 23.10
CA THR A 115 23.38 -18.10 21.90
C THR A 115 22.79 -19.50 21.99
N ASP A 116 21.78 -19.78 21.19
CA ASP A 116 21.75 -20.96 20.31
C ASP A 116 20.62 -20.77 19.29
N ASP A 117 20.92 -21.06 18.02
CA ASP A 117 20.05 -21.01 16.84
C ASP A 117 19.84 -19.65 16.15
N CYS A 118 20.86 -19.24 15.39
CA CYS A 118 20.78 -18.18 14.39
C CYS A 118 19.79 -18.56 13.27
N TYR A 119 18.63 -17.89 13.19
CA TYR A 119 17.69 -18.07 12.08
C TYR A 119 17.99 -17.17 10.84
N SER A 120 18.81 -16.10 10.97
CA SER A 120 19.35 -15.31 9.84
C SER A 120 20.47 -14.34 10.25
N ASP A 121 21.28 -13.83 9.29
CA ASP A 121 22.45 -12.94 9.50
C ASP A 121 22.18 -11.58 10.21
N HIS A 122 20.92 -11.23 10.52
CA HIS A 122 20.54 -9.88 10.98
C HIS A 122 19.59 -9.81 12.19
N PHE A 123 19.00 -10.92 12.64
CA PHE A 123 18.06 -10.90 13.77
C PHE A 123 18.30 -12.09 14.70
N MET A 124 18.29 -11.81 16.00
CA MET A 124 18.48 -12.78 17.09
C MET A 124 17.13 -13.25 17.63
N LEU A 125 17.04 -14.50 18.09
CA LEU A 125 15.86 -15.01 18.76
C LEU A 125 15.77 -14.43 20.17
N TYR A 126 14.62 -13.85 20.51
CA TYR A 126 14.33 -13.34 21.84
C TYR A 126 13.89 -14.47 22.76
N THR A 127 14.72 -14.76 23.75
CA THR A 127 14.50 -15.85 24.73
C THR A 127 14.33 -15.31 26.16
N GLU A 128 14.95 -14.18 26.48
CA GLU A 128 14.96 -13.57 27.82
C GLU A 128 14.85 -12.04 27.75
N PRO A 129 14.38 -11.35 28.82
CA PRO A 129 14.31 -9.89 28.88
C PRO A 129 15.64 -9.20 28.56
N LEU A 130 15.58 -8.04 27.91
CA LEU A 130 16.75 -7.25 27.54
C LEU A 130 17.16 -6.32 28.68
N GLU A 131 18.43 -6.32 29.06
CA GLU A 131 18.96 -5.42 30.09
C GLU A 131 19.85 -4.33 29.46
N PHE A 132 19.46 -3.07 29.63
CA PHE A 132 20.21 -1.90 29.16
C PHE A 132 20.97 -1.27 30.32
N VAL A 133 22.27 -1.56 30.37
CA VAL A 133 23.15 -1.14 31.47
C VAL A 133 23.82 0.21 31.18
N ASP A 134 24.19 0.51 29.94
CA ASP A 134 24.90 1.76 29.63
C ASP A 134 23.92 2.90 29.29
N PRO A 135 24.20 4.16 29.67
CA PRO A 135 23.38 5.28 29.28
C PRO A 135 23.54 5.61 27.79
N GLY A 136 22.42 5.70 27.08
CA GLY A 136 22.38 5.98 25.65
C GLY A 136 21.02 5.69 25.03
N SER A 137 20.96 5.79 23.70
CA SER A 137 19.76 5.50 22.93
C SER A 137 19.80 4.06 22.42
N TYR A 138 18.81 3.27 22.80
CA TYR A 138 18.61 1.90 22.36
C TYR A 138 17.39 1.86 21.43
N MET A 139 17.58 1.33 20.22
CA MET A 139 16.49 1.03 19.30
C MET A 139 16.39 -0.46 19.07
N ILE A 140 15.26 -1.04 19.46
CA ILE A 140 14.92 -2.44 19.22
C ILE A 140 14.07 -2.51 17.96
N TYR A 141 14.47 -3.33 17.01
CA TYR A 141 13.64 -3.76 15.89
C TYR A 141 13.22 -5.20 16.16
N ALA A 142 11.94 -5.48 16.30
CA ALA A 142 11.45 -6.83 16.60
C ALA A 142 10.27 -7.22 15.71
N TYR A 143 10.10 -8.49 15.39
CA TYR A 143 8.91 -9.02 14.73
C TYR A 143 8.61 -10.44 15.19
N ALA A 144 7.33 -10.82 15.17
CA ALA A 144 6.92 -12.18 15.48
C ALA A 144 7.02 -13.07 14.25
N VAL A 145 7.39 -14.32 14.46
CA VAL A 145 7.34 -15.41 13.48
C VAL A 145 6.44 -16.49 14.06
N TYR A 146 5.50 -16.96 13.26
CA TYR A 146 4.63 -18.08 13.59
C TYR A 146 5.02 -19.27 12.73
N PRO A 147 5.93 -20.16 13.20
CA PRO A 147 6.43 -21.28 12.40
C PRO A 147 5.31 -22.22 11.96
N SER A 148 4.33 -22.45 12.83
CA SER A 148 3.17 -23.32 12.59
C SER A 148 2.25 -22.79 11.50
N LEU A 149 2.15 -21.47 11.34
CA LEU A 149 1.31 -20.81 10.35
C LEU A 149 2.08 -20.40 9.08
N GLN A 150 3.41 -20.50 9.10
CA GLN A 150 4.28 -19.93 8.08
C GLN A 150 3.98 -18.44 7.85
N VAL A 151 3.82 -17.68 8.94
CA VAL A 151 3.48 -16.26 8.91
C VAL A 151 4.55 -15.43 9.64
N VAL A 152 4.87 -14.26 9.10
CA VAL A 152 5.78 -13.28 9.71
C VAL A 152 5.03 -11.97 9.94
N GLY A 153 5.11 -11.46 11.16
CA GLY A 153 4.54 -10.19 11.61
C GLY A 153 5.22 -8.96 11.01
N PRO A 154 4.64 -7.77 11.20
CA PRO A 154 5.31 -6.51 10.87
C PRO A 154 6.52 -6.28 11.78
N ILE A 155 7.50 -5.50 11.31
CA ILE A 155 8.63 -5.07 12.15
C ILE A 155 8.15 -3.93 13.05
N HIS A 156 8.19 -4.17 14.35
CA HIS A 156 7.99 -3.20 15.42
C HIS A 156 9.31 -2.50 15.74
N GLN A 157 9.24 -1.21 16.03
CA GLN A 157 10.37 -0.41 16.47
C GLN A 157 10.07 0.16 17.86
N PHE A 158 10.94 -0.15 18.84
CA PHE A 158 10.85 0.37 20.20
C PHE A 158 12.11 1.20 20.50
N SER A 159 11.94 2.42 21.01
CA SER A 159 13.03 3.34 21.29
C SER A 159 13.10 3.65 22.78
N PHE A 160 14.28 3.47 23.37
CA PHE A 160 14.55 3.74 24.77
C PHE A 160 15.72 4.69 24.90
N GLU A 161 15.60 5.67 25.78
CA GLU A 161 16.69 6.57 26.14
C GLU A 161 17.01 6.36 27.61
N VAL A 162 18.19 5.79 27.88
CA VAL A 162 18.62 5.39 29.21
C VAL A 162 19.59 6.43 29.75
N VAL A 163 19.28 7.00 30.93
CA VAL A 163 20.02 8.11 31.56
C VAL A 163 20.65 7.65 32.88
N SER A 164 21.79 8.22 33.27
CA SER A 164 22.49 7.88 34.52
C SER A 164 21.79 8.41 35.78
N GLU A 165 21.97 7.71 36.90
CA GLU A 165 21.23 7.80 38.17
C GLU A 165 21.41 9.12 38.96
N GLU A 166 22.31 10.03 38.56
CA GLU A 166 22.58 11.29 39.30
C GLU A 166 21.46 12.35 39.24
N ARG A 167 20.27 12.02 38.70
CA ARG A 167 19.07 12.86 38.75
C ARG A 167 17.81 12.08 39.19
N ALA A 168 17.69 11.84 40.49
CA ALA A 168 16.43 11.60 41.20
C ALA A 168 16.58 12.12 42.65
N ALA A 169 15.58 12.61 43.40
CA ALA A 169 14.12 12.45 43.42
C ALA A 169 13.53 13.61 44.31
N PRO A 170 12.29 13.61 44.89
CA PRO A 170 11.19 12.61 44.94
C PRO A 170 9.78 13.25 44.69
N ARG A 171 8.57 12.64 44.77
CA ARG A 171 8.00 11.31 45.08
C ARG A 171 6.53 11.33 44.59
N VAL A 172 5.98 10.15 44.30
CA VAL A 172 4.54 9.90 44.08
C VAL A 172 3.80 9.98 45.42
N GLU A 173 2.68 10.71 45.47
CA GLU A 173 1.64 10.55 46.50
C GLU A 173 0.25 10.68 45.87
N LEU A 174 -0.61 9.72 46.22
CA LEU A 174 -1.97 9.50 45.76
C LEU A 174 -2.90 9.88 46.91
N GLN A 175 -3.70 10.95 46.81
CA GLN A 175 -4.87 11.14 47.69
C GLN A 175 -5.93 12.13 47.14
N ASP A 176 -7.11 11.56 46.91
CA ASP A 176 -8.51 12.02 46.96
C ASP A 176 -8.95 13.50 46.91
N LEU A 177 -9.94 13.71 46.02
CA LEU A 177 -11.22 14.44 46.17
C LEU A 177 -11.31 15.66 47.11
N GLN A 178 -11.51 16.87 46.55
CA GLN A 178 -12.67 17.73 46.86
C GLN A 178 -12.85 18.96 45.94
N GLN A 179 -14.04 19.02 45.33
CA GLN A 179 -14.94 20.14 45.01
C GLN A 179 -14.46 21.61 44.88
N VAL A 180 -14.81 22.18 43.73
CA VAL A 180 -15.58 23.45 43.49
C VAL A 180 -15.08 24.76 44.14
N SER A 181 -14.64 25.73 43.31
CA SER A 181 -15.37 27.00 43.03
C SER A 181 -14.52 28.03 42.27
N VAL A 182 -15.21 28.84 41.47
CA VAL A 182 -14.76 29.92 40.59
C VAL A 182 -14.39 31.17 41.39
N ASN A 183 -13.38 31.96 40.97
CA ASN A 183 -13.45 33.43 40.79
C ASN A 183 -12.12 34.10 40.36
N ILE A 184 -12.23 35.00 39.37
CA ILE A 184 -11.26 36.02 38.90
C ILE A 184 -11.52 37.30 39.74
N PRO A 185 -10.54 38.11 40.26
CA PRO A 185 -9.93 39.19 39.45
C PRO A 185 -8.55 39.81 39.84
N ARG A 186 -7.89 40.35 38.79
CA ARG A 186 -7.02 41.56 38.64
C ARG A 186 -6.05 42.02 39.77
N GLY A 187 -4.77 42.20 39.39
CA GLY A 187 -4.09 43.52 39.51
C GLY A 187 -2.66 43.61 40.09
N GLY A 188 -1.62 43.40 39.26
CA GLY A 188 -0.27 44.03 39.31
C GLY A 188 0.68 43.76 40.50
N PRO A 189 1.93 44.28 40.48
CA PRO A 189 2.97 44.07 39.46
C PRO A 189 4.34 43.64 40.06
N GLY A 190 5.15 42.94 39.26
CA GLY A 190 6.62 43.01 39.34
C GLY A 190 7.36 41.78 39.89
N SER A 191 7.99 41.02 39.00
CA SER A 191 9.46 40.95 38.87
C SER A 191 9.87 39.93 37.79
N PRO A 192 11.01 40.14 37.10
CA PRO A 192 11.39 39.37 35.94
C PRO A 192 12.11 38.08 36.35
N SER A 193 11.78 36.96 35.71
CA SER A 193 12.61 35.76 35.74
C SER A 193 12.78 35.24 34.32
N PHE A 194 14.03 35.21 33.89
CA PHE A 194 14.47 34.65 32.61
C PHE A 194 14.31 33.14 32.65
N ALA A 195 13.30 32.61 31.98
CA ALA A 195 13.22 31.21 31.58
C ALA A 195 13.70 31.04 30.12
N PRO A 196 14.43 29.97 29.77
CA PRO A 196 14.67 29.60 28.39
C PRO A 196 13.37 29.05 27.75
N PRO A 197 13.14 29.23 26.43
CA PRO A 197 11.86 28.95 25.79
C PRO A 197 11.70 27.45 25.47
N GLY A 198 11.13 26.69 26.39
CA GLY A 198 10.51 25.40 26.07
C GLY A 198 9.17 25.67 25.39
N GLY A 199 9.16 25.68 24.05
CA GLY A 199 7.91 25.82 23.30
C GLY A 199 7.01 24.63 23.57
N HIS A 200 5.96 24.82 24.37
CA HIS A 200 4.84 23.88 24.46
C HIS A 200 4.25 23.75 23.06
N ALA A 201 4.65 22.72 22.33
CA ALA A 201 4.18 22.49 20.98
C ALA A 201 2.68 22.23 21.05
N ARG A 202 1.91 23.12 20.41
CA ARG A 202 0.45 22.98 20.30
C ARG A 202 0.15 21.59 19.72
N PRO A 203 -0.79 20.81 20.31
CA PRO A 203 -1.11 19.49 19.81
C PRO A 203 -1.61 19.57 18.36
N LEU A 204 -1.30 18.54 17.57
CA LEU A 204 -1.69 18.49 16.16
C LEU A 204 -3.19 18.18 16.03
N PRO A 205 -3.87 18.77 15.02
CA PRO A 205 -5.28 18.50 14.78
C PRO A 205 -5.50 17.01 14.45
N PRO A 206 -6.59 16.38 14.96
CA PRO A 206 -6.88 14.98 14.68
C PRO A 206 -7.47 14.82 13.27
N ARG A 207 -7.56 13.59 12.77
CA ARG A 207 -8.14 13.27 11.46
C ARG A 207 -9.49 12.57 11.61
N ILE A 208 -10.52 13.09 10.97
CA ILE A 208 -11.86 12.48 10.94
C ILE A 208 -11.98 11.60 9.69
N ILE A 209 -12.48 10.38 9.87
CA ILE A 209 -12.71 9.40 8.80
C ILE A 209 -14.17 8.94 8.87
N PRO A 210 -14.96 9.12 7.80
CA PRO A 210 -14.63 9.84 6.57
C PRO A 210 -14.48 11.36 6.79
N GLU A 211 -13.58 11.99 6.04
CA GLU A 211 -13.33 13.44 6.11
C GLU A 211 -14.41 14.26 5.39
N ARG A 212 -15.01 13.67 4.35
CA ARG A 212 -16.07 14.26 3.53
C ARG A 212 -16.84 13.17 2.80
N GLY A 213 -18.06 13.46 2.39
CA GLY A 213 -18.84 12.61 1.49
C GLY A 213 -20.17 12.15 2.08
N GLU A 214 -20.72 11.12 1.46
CA GLU A 214 -21.99 10.52 1.84
C GLU A 214 -21.76 9.43 2.89
N VAL A 215 -22.58 9.42 3.93
CA VAL A 215 -22.56 8.41 5.00
C VAL A 215 -23.98 8.02 5.34
N THR A 216 -24.18 6.89 5.99
CA THR A 216 -25.48 6.53 6.58
C THR A 216 -25.46 6.74 8.08
N THR A 217 -26.62 6.73 8.72
CA THR A 217 -26.74 6.69 10.19
C THR A 217 -25.98 5.53 10.83
N PHE A 218 -25.65 4.47 10.08
CA PHE A 218 -24.88 3.30 10.56
C PHE A 218 -23.42 3.29 10.11
N THR A 219 -22.98 4.28 9.33
CA THR A 219 -21.56 4.37 8.94
C THR A 219 -20.73 4.77 10.17
N PRO A 220 -19.73 3.97 10.56
CA PRO A 220 -18.89 4.30 11.71
C PRO A 220 -17.97 5.49 11.39
N ILE A 221 -18.01 6.51 12.23
CA ILE A 221 -17.14 7.68 12.18
C ILE A 221 -15.97 7.44 13.14
N THR A 222 -14.75 7.50 12.61
CA THR A 222 -13.51 7.29 13.37
C THR A 222 -12.72 8.60 13.42
N ILE A 223 -12.19 8.96 14.59
CA ILE A 223 -11.33 10.12 14.76
C ILE A 223 -9.95 9.62 15.19
N ALA A 224 -9.00 9.65 14.27
CA ALA A 224 -7.64 9.18 14.49
C ALA A 224 -6.74 10.33 14.94
N LEU A 225 -5.82 10.06 15.88
CA LEU A 225 -4.72 10.98 16.17
C LEU A 225 -3.82 11.11 14.95
N ASN A 226 -3.19 12.27 14.80
CA ASN A 226 -2.21 12.46 13.74
C ASN A 226 -0.97 11.61 14.05
N GLU A 227 -0.42 10.93 13.03
CA GLU A 227 0.72 10.00 13.18
C GLU A 227 1.97 10.69 13.72
N ASP A 228 2.06 12.02 13.57
CA ASP A 228 3.13 12.87 14.08
C ASP A 228 2.89 13.41 15.52
N SER A 229 1.78 13.03 16.17
CA SER A 229 1.43 13.49 17.52
C SER A 229 2.13 12.64 18.58
N THR A 230 3.00 13.26 19.38
CA THR A 230 3.88 12.61 20.36
C THR A 230 3.34 12.62 21.80
N THR A 231 2.17 13.20 22.03
CA THR A 231 1.57 13.41 23.35
C THR A 231 0.28 12.61 23.55
N PRO A 232 -0.01 12.14 24.79
CA PRO A 232 -1.23 11.42 25.14
C PRO A 232 -2.41 12.39 25.22
N ASP A 233 -2.89 12.84 24.07
CA ASP A 233 -3.87 13.91 24.02
C ASP A 233 -5.31 13.37 24.01
N GLN A 234 -6.21 14.08 24.69
CA GLN A 234 -7.64 13.78 24.65
C GLN A 234 -8.25 14.34 23.38
N ILE A 235 -8.97 13.51 22.62
CA ILE A 235 -9.76 13.99 21.48
C ILE A 235 -11.13 14.42 21.99
N ARG A 236 -11.52 15.65 21.66
CA ARG A 236 -12.89 16.13 21.82
C ARG A 236 -13.55 16.34 20.48
N TYR A 237 -14.84 16.09 20.39
CA TYR A 237 -15.61 16.26 19.17
C TYR A 237 -17.00 16.86 19.41
N SER A 238 -17.64 17.29 18.33
CA SER A 238 -19.05 17.67 18.24
C SER A 238 -19.59 17.15 16.92
N VAL A 239 -20.90 16.95 16.84
CA VAL A 239 -21.59 16.45 15.63
C VAL A 239 -22.55 17.48 15.02
N ASP A 240 -22.87 18.53 15.76
CA ASP A 240 -23.79 19.61 15.38
C ASP A 240 -23.05 20.85 14.83
N GLY A 241 -21.75 20.76 14.60
CA GLY A 241 -20.90 21.89 14.23
C GLY A 241 -20.58 22.86 15.38
N SER A 242 -21.04 22.60 16.61
CA SER A 242 -20.69 23.41 17.78
C SER A 242 -19.23 23.22 18.20
N HIS A 243 -18.80 23.90 19.25
CA HIS A 243 -17.43 23.72 19.78
C HIS A 243 -17.25 22.29 20.33
N PRO A 244 -16.18 21.57 19.94
CA PRO A 244 -15.94 20.21 20.40
C PRO A 244 -15.91 20.09 21.93
N SER A 245 -16.84 19.30 22.46
CA SER A 245 -17.04 19.16 23.91
C SER A 245 -17.17 17.70 24.36
N LEU A 246 -17.59 16.80 23.48
CA LEU A 246 -17.75 15.38 23.74
C LEU A 246 -16.40 14.68 23.73
N LEU A 247 -16.15 13.77 24.67
CA LEU A 247 -14.94 12.96 24.71
C LEU A 247 -15.03 11.82 23.68
N TYR A 248 -14.06 11.72 22.79
CA TYR A 248 -13.96 10.60 21.86
C TYR A 248 -13.40 9.36 22.56
N THR A 249 -14.16 8.26 22.54
CA THR A 249 -13.81 6.99 23.20
C THR A 249 -13.70 5.83 22.21
N GLY A 250 -14.05 6.04 20.94
CA GLY A 250 -14.00 5.03 19.89
C GLY A 250 -14.91 5.37 18.71
N PRO A 251 -14.95 4.53 17.67
CA PRO A 251 -15.84 4.72 16.53
C PRO A 251 -17.30 4.87 16.96
N PHE A 252 -18.02 5.84 16.39
CA PHE A 252 -19.42 6.11 16.73
C PHE A 252 -20.28 6.30 15.47
N THR A 253 -21.60 6.19 15.63
CA THR A 253 -22.58 6.37 14.55
C THR A 253 -23.35 7.68 14.71
N LEU A 254 -23.86 8.24 13.62
CA LEU A 254 -24.61 9.50 13.64
C LEU A 254 -26.10 9.23 13.87
N SER A 255 -26.58 9.53 15.08
CA SER A 255 -28.01 9.56 15.40
C SER A 255 -28.59 10.91 14.98
N VAL A 256 -29.21 10.97 13.80
CA VAL A 256 -29.88 12.18 13.30
C VAL A 256 -31.33 12.19 13.81
N PRO A 257 -31.91 13.36 14.19
CA PRO A 257 -33.33 13.46 14.52
C PRO A 257 -34.23 12.89 13.40
N PRO A 258 -35.50 12.53 13.71
CA PRO A 258 -36.38 11.88 12.75
C PRO A 258 -36.42 12.68 11.45
N PHE A 259 -36.21 11.98 10.33
CA PHE A 259 -36.44 12.53 8.99
C PHE A 259 -37.93 12.88 8.91
N ASP A 260 -38.28 14.16 9.06
CA ASP A 260 -39.66 14.61 8.98
C ASP A 260 -40.25 14.21 7.62
N ALA A 261 -41.36 13.49 7.65
CA ALA A 261 -41.96 12.85 6.48
C ALA A 261 -42.55 13.84 5.45
N GLU A 262 -42.50 15.15 5.73
CA GLU A 262 -43.17 16.18 4.93
C GLU A 262 -42.24 16.95 3.98
N ASP A 263 -40.93 16.87 4.17
CA ASP A 263 -39.97 17.32 3.16
C ASP A 263 -39.20 16.10 2.66
N GLY A 264 -39.06 15.96 1.35
CA GLY A 264 -38.35 14.85 0.68
C GLY A 264 -36.84 14.74 0.98
N GLY A 265 -36.39 15.21 2.15
CA GLY A 265 -35.01 15.15 2.63
C GLY A 265 -34.63 13.75 3.11
N LEU A 266 -34.30 12.85 2.18
CA LEU A 266 -33.63 11.57 2.48
C LEU A 266 -32.21 11.74 3.09
N ARG A 267 -31.74 12.98 3.27
CA ARG A 267 -30.38 13.33 3.64
C ARG A 267 -30.32 14.54 4.57
N THR A 268 -29.37 14.52 5.49
CA THR A 268 -29.10 15.60 6.44
C THR A 268 -27.62 15.94 6.41
N SER A 269 -27.28 17.22 6.31
CA SER A 269 -25.88 17.65 6.41
C SER A 269 -25.48 17.73 7.89
N VAL A 270 -24.39 17.07 8.25
CA VAL A 270 -23.85 17.00 9.61
C VAL A 270 -22.39 17.45 9.59
N ALA A 271 -22.03 18.36 10.48
CA ALA A 271 -20.66 18.87 10.61
C ALA A 271 -20.02 18.27 11.87
N VAL A 272 -19.12 17.31 11.67
CA VAL A 272 -18.34 16.73 12.76
C VAL A 272 -17.09 17.58 12.95
N ARG A 273 -16.93 18.18 14.13
CA ARG A 273 -15.72 18.95 14.47
C ARG A 273 -14.94 18.23 15.54
N ALA A 274 -13.62 18.23 15.44
CA ALA A 274 -12.75 17.57 16.40
C ALA A 274 -11.52 18.42 16.73
N ILE A 275 -11.09 18.35 17.98
CA ILE A 275 -9.85 18.95 18.48
C ILE A 275 -9.10 17.94 19.34
N THR A 276 -7.81 18.12 19.41
CA THR A 276 -6.91 17.42 20.32
C THR A 276 -6.60 18.36 21.49
N VAL A 277 -6.73 17.87 22.72
CA VAL A 277 -6.48 18.61 23.97
C VAL A 277 -5.29 18.00 24.67
N SER A 278 -4.28 18.82 24.95
CA SER A 278 -3.08 18.34 25.64
C SER A 278 -3.38 17.88 27.06
N ALA A 279 -2.97 16.66 27.41
CA ALA A 279 -3.17 16.10 28.75
C ALA A 279 -2.32 16.78 29.84
N HIS A 280 -1.23 17.48 29.47
CA HIS A 280 -0.34 18.12 30.44
C HIS A 280 -0.89 19.43 31.00
N ASP A 281 -1.55 20.25 30.17
CA ASP A 281 -1.99 21.60 30.55
C ASP A 281 -3.52 21.81 30.48
N GLY A 282 -4.28 20.85 29.93
CA GLY A 282 -5.76 20.88 29.82
C GLY A 282 -6.37 22.05 29.04
N SER A 283 -5.56 23.03 28.66
CA SER A 283 -5.92 24.33 28.08
C SER A 283 -5.37 24.52 26.67
N LEU A 284 -4.32 23.77 26.30
CA LEU A 284 -3.75 23.77 24.97
C LEU A 284 -4.57 22.86 24.05
N THR A 285 -5.27 23.47 23.10
CA THR A 285 -6.07 22.79 22.09
C THR A 285 -5.43 22.93 20.71
N SER A 286 -5.58 21.90 19.87
CA SER A 286 -5.13 21.93 18.48
C SER A 286 -5.95 22.91 17.63
N GLY A 287 -5.63 22.99 16.33
CA GLY A 287 -6.62 23.49 15.37
C GLY A 287 -7.87 22.59 15.36
N THR A 288 -9.02 23.16 14.96
CA THR A 288 -10.25 22.39 14.77
C THR A 288 -10.23 21.73 13.40
N THR A 289 -10.36 20.41 13.38
CA THR A 289 -10.66 19.64 12.17
C THR A 289 -12.16 19.59 11.99
N GLU A 290 -12.64 19.79 10.76
CA GLU A 290 -14.06 19.74 10.43
C GLU A 290 -14.29 18.79 9.27
N ALA A 291 -15.23 17.85 9.44
CA ALA A 291 -15.73 16.96 8.41
C ALA A 291 -17.20 17.27 8.13
N CYS A 292 -17.49 17.63 6.89
CA CYS A 292 -18.86 17.89 6.42
C CYS A 292 -19.39 16.63 5.75
N LEU A 293 -20.37 15.99 6.39
CA LEU A 293 -20.93 14.71 5.97
C LEU A 293 -22.38 14.87 5.55
N THR A 294 -22.76 14.22 4.45
CA THR A 294 -24.17 14.09 4.04
C THR A 294 -24.68 12.75 4.56
N VAL A 295 -25.49 12.79 5.62
CA VAL A 295 -26.00 11.62 6.32
C VAL A 295 -27.34 11.19 5.73
N TYR A 296 -27.40 9.98 5.22
CA TYR A 296 -28.61 9.34 4.73
C TYR A 296 -29.20 8.40 5.77
N ARG A 297 -30.50 8.14 5.64
CA ARG A 297 -31.16 7.08 6.41
C ARG A 297 -30.53 5.71 6.10
N ALA A 298 -30.58 4.80 7.07
CA ALA A 298 -30.41 3.38 6.84
C ALA A 298 -31.25 2.91 5.64
N GLY A 299 -30.65 2.10 4.76
CA GLY A 299 -31.23 1.72 3.46
C GLY A 299 -30.45 2.28 2.28
N HIS A 300 -29.75 3.41 2.46
CA HIS A 300 -29.05 4.09 1.38
C HIS A 300 -27.72 3.40 1.02
N SER A 301 -27.44 3.30 -0.28
CA SER A 301 -26.18 2.76 -0.79
C SER A 301 -25.49 3.81 -1.63
N PHE A 302 -24.19 4.00 -1.42
CA PHE A 302 -23.44 5.15 -1.95
C PHE A 302 -22.05 4.75 -2.44
N LEU A 303 -21.48 5.61 -3.29
CA LEU A 303 -20.13 5.47 -3.80
C LEU A 303 -19.12 5.90 -2.73
N ASP A 304 -18.20 5.01 -2.36
CA ASP A 304 -17.08 5.29 -1.45
C ASP A 304 -15.76 5.22 -2.24
N PRO A 305 -15.12 6.37 -2.54
CA PRO A 305 -13.85 6.41 -3.28
C PRO A 305 -12.70 5.69 -2.58
N ASN A 306 -12.82 5.35 -1.29
CA ASN A 306 -11.80 4.59 -0.58
C ASN A 306 -11.88 3.09 -0.85
N ILE A 307 -12.96 2.61 -1.50
CA ILE A 307 -13.10 1.22 -1.91
C ILE A 307 -12.42 1.05 -3.28
N PRO A 308 -11.33 0.27 -3.38
CA PRO A 308 -10.65 0.05 -4.65
C PRO A 308 -11.54 -0.72 -5.63
N ALA A 309 -11.39 -0.41 -6.92
CA ALA A 309 -11.97 -1.22 -7.98
C ALA A 309 -11.39 -2.65 -7.95
N PRO A 310 -12.16 -3.68 -8.36
CA PRO A 310 -11.66 -5.05 -8.43
C PRO A 310 -10.39 -5.17 -9.29
N VAL A 311 -9.40 -5.89 -8.78
CA VAL A 311 -8.16 -6.20 -9.51
C VAL A 311 -8.31 -7.57 -10.17
N VAL A 312 -7.92 -7.65 -11.45
CA VAL A 312 -8.12 -8.85 -12.28
C VAL A 312 -6.81 -9.51 -12.67
N ARG A 313 -6.76 -10.83 -12.54
CA ARG A 313 -5.75 -11.72 -13.14
C ARG A 313 -6.38 -12.49 -14.29
N ILE A 314 -5.69 -12.53 -15.43
CA ILE A 314 -6.20 -13.21 -16.63
C ILE A 314 -5.27 -14.34 -17.01
N ARG A 315 -5.88 -15.47 -17.37
CA ARG A 315 -5.18 -16.65 -17.84
C ARG A 315 -5.78 -17.07 -19.18
N ALA A 316 -4.97 -17.02 -20.22
CA ALA A 316 -5.37 -17.54 -21.53
C ALA A 316 -5.23 -19.07 -21.53
N VAL A 317 -6.29 -19.79 -21.87
CA VAL A 317 -6.32 -21.27 -21.89
C VAL A 317 -5.97 -21.76 -23.30
N LYS A 318 -5.05 -22.75 -23.36
CA LYS A 318 -4.50 -23.29 -24.63
C LYS A 318 -4.00 -22.18 -25.57
N ALA A 319 -3.25 -21.25 -25.00
CA ALA A 319 -2.75 -20.10 -25.73
C ALA A 319 -1.58 -20.49 -26.64
N GLU A 320 -1.60 -19.96 -27.86
CA GLU A 320 -0.55 -20.09 -28.86
C GLU A 320 0.00 -18.69 -29.16
N LEU A 321 1.30 -18.52 -28.95
CA LEU A 321 2.07 -17.35 -29.32
C LEU A 321 2.51 -17.46 -30.78
N TYR A 322 2.37 -16.40 -31.54
CA TYR A 322 2.97 -16.27 -32.86
C TYR A 322 3.45 -14.84 -33.07
N PHE A 323 4.31 -14.64 -34.06
CA PHE A 323 4.77 -13.31 -34.43
C PHE A 323 4.12 -12.91 -35.76
N ASP A 324 3.66 -11.67 -35.84
CA ASP A 324 3.18 -11.12 -37.12
C ASP A 324 4.35 -10.95 -38.08
N GLU A 325 4.40 -11.83 -39.08
CA GLU A 325 5.45 -11.83 -40.10
C GLU A 325 5.19 -10.82 -41.22
N SER A 326 3.98 -10.23 -41.32
CA SER A 326 3.64 -9.29 -42.40
C SER A 326 4.50 -8.02 -42.39
N ARG A 327 5.04 -7.67 -41.22
CA ARG A 327 5.90 -6.49 -41.00
C ARG A 327 7.37 -6.85 -40.84
N ARG A 328 7.75 -8.11 -41.06
CA ARG A 328 9.13 -8.58 -40.90
C ARG A 328 9.99 -8.11 -42.06
N LEU A 329 11.09 -7.43 -41.75
CA LEU A 329 12.06 -7.03 -42.77
C LEU A 329 12.76 -8.27 -43.36
N PRO A 330 13.10 -8.28 -44.65
CA PRO A 330 13.86 -9.37 -45.25
C PRO A 330 15.22 -9.54 -44.57
N ASN A 331 15.73 -10.77 -44.52
CA ASN A 331 17.00 -11.14 -43.88
C ASN A 331 17.05 -10.82 -42.37
N THR A 332 15.89 -10.84 -41.71
CA THR A 332 15.82 -10.74 -40.25
C THR A 332 15.31 -12.01 -39.62
N GLN A 333 15.77 -12.32 -38.40
CA GLN A 333 15.32 -13.43 -37.57
C GLN A 333 14.68 -12.91 -36.29
N ILE A 334 13.64 -13.59 -35.81
CA ILE A 334 13.03 -13.29 -34.52
C ILE A 334 13.58 -14.28 -33.50
N ILE A 335 14.11 -13.79 -32.40
CA ILE A 335 14.55 -14.61 -31.27
C ILE A 335 13.65 -14.28 -30.08
N TYR A 336 13.14 -15.30 -29.42
CA TYR A 336 12.29 -15.16 -28.25
C TYR A 336 12.83 -15.93 -27.05
N GLN A 337 12.41 -15.51 -25.86
CA GLN A 337 12.73 -16.16 -24.60
C GLN A 337 11.47 -16.19 -23.73
N LEU A 338 11.10 -17.39 -23.30
CA LEU A 338 10.02 -17.60 -22.33
C LEU A 338 10.62 -17.50 -20.92
N VAL A 339 9.96 -16.77 -20.04
CA VAL A 339 10.36 -16.60 -18.64
C VAL A 339 9.24 -17.15 -17.78
N TYR A 340 9.57 -18.17 -17.00
CA TYR A 340 8.60 -18.87 -16.17
C TYR A 340 8.34 -18.13 -14.85
N ILE A 341 7.19 -18.38 -14.20
CA ILE A 341 6.76 -17.74 -12.95
C ILE A 341 7.81 -17.91 -11.85
N GLY A 342 8.47 -19.08 -11.77
CA GLY A 342 9.57 -19.32 -10.84
C GLY A 342 10.81 -18.45 -11.09
N GLU A 343 11.01 -17.99 -12.33
CA GLU A 343 12.16 -17.19 -12.76
C GLU A 343 11.84 -15.69 -12.85
N ALA A 344 10.57 -15.31 -12.76
CA ALA A 344 10.06 -13.96 -12.99
C ALA A 344 10.66 -12.87 -12.08
N ARG A 345 11.27 -13.26 -10.95
CA ARG A 345 11.96 -12.34 -10.03
C ARG A 345 13.35 -11.89 -10.55
N GLN A 346 13.90 -12.55 -11.55
CA GLN A 346 15.20 -12.20 -12.13
C GLN A 346 15.03 -11.22 -13.30
N LYS A 347 15.78 -10.11 -13.28
CA LYS A 347 15.81 -9.17 -14.39
C LYS A 347 16.47 -9.86 -15.59
N VAL A 348 15.66 -10.32 -16.54
CA VAL A 348 16.17 -11.02 -17.73
C VAL A 348 17.05 -10.09 -18.55
N LYS A 349 18.33 -10.47 -18.62
CA LYS A 349 19.32 -9.91 -19.55
C LYS A 349 19.26 -10.74 -20.81
N PHE A 350 19.25 -10.07 -21.95
CA PHE A 350 19.34 -10.73 -23.25
C PHE A 350 20.56 -11.66 -23.28
N SER A 351 20.35 -12.91 -23.63
CA SER A 351 21.39 -13.89 -23.92
C SER A 351 20.96 -14.68 -25.14
N ARG A 352 21.74 -14.59 -26.23
CA ARG A 352 21.44 -15.34 -27.47
C ARG A 352 21.43 -16.85 -27.22
N ASN A 353 22.28 -17.33 -26.32
CA ASN A 353 22.37 -18.75 -25.95
C ASN A 353 21.12 -19.25 -25.19
N LYS A 354 20.33 -18.34 -24.61
CA LYS A 354 19.06 -18.66 -23.93
C LYS A 354 17.83 -18.37 -24.79
N GLY A 355 18.01 -17.74 -25.95
CA GLY A 355 16.93 -17.40 -26.87
C GLY A 355 16.68 -18.51 -27.88
N VAL A 356 15.43 -18.69 -28.26
CA VAL A 356 14.98 -19.63 -29.29
C VAL A 356 14.66 -18.85 -30.56
N VAL A 357 15.16 -19.33 -31.70
CA VAL A 357 14.84 -18.73 -33.01
C VAL A 357 13.42 -19.14 -33.40
N TYR A 358 12.61 -18.16 -33.79
CA TYR A 358 11.25 -18.41 -34.27
C TYR A 358 11.26 -18.98 -35.68
N ALA A 359 10.64 -20.15 -35.84
CA ALA A 359 10.59 -20.90 -37.10
C ALA A 359 9.31 -20.65 -37.93
N GLY A 360 8.50 -19.65 -37.58
CA GLY A 360 7.22 -19.37 -38.26
C GLY A 360 6.02 -20.20 -37.76
N ALA A 361 6.26 -21.20 -36.91
CA ALA A 361 5.20 -22.03 -36.33
C ALA A 361 4.70 -21.48 -34.99
N PRO A 362 3.37 -21.56 -34.69
CA PRO A 362 2.84 -21.16 -33.40
C PRO A 362 3.50 -21.89 -32.23
N ILE A 363 3.79 -21.14 -31.16
CA ILE A 363 4.48 -21.60 -29.96
C ILE A 363 3.43 -21.79 -28.85
N PRO A 364 3.27 -23.00 -28.29
CA PRO A 364 2.33 -23.20 -27.18
C PRO A 364 2.83 -22.47 -25.92
N LEU A 365 2.01 -21.60 -25.36
CA LEU A 365 2.27 -20.97 -24.07
C LEU A 365 1.77 -21.89 -22.96
N ARG A 366 2.72 -22.44 -22.20
CA ARG A 366 2.43 -23.23 -20.99
C ARG A 366 2.02 -22.32 -19.84
N GLU A 367 1.31 -22.89 -18.89
CA GLU A 367 0.66 -22.18 -17.77
C GLU A 367 1.63 -21.51 -16.81
N ASP A 368 2.88 -21.93 -16.83
CA ASP A 368 3.97 -21.45 -15.98
C ASP A 368 4.75 -20.29 -16.62
N VAL A 369 4.40 -19.82 -17.82
CA VAL A 369 5.06 -18.68 -18.46
C VAL A 369 4.53 -17.36 -17.90
N ALA A 370 5.41 -16.54 -17.32
CA ALA A 370 5.08 -15.21 -16.82
C ALA A 370 5.30 -14.12 -17.88
N PHE A 371 6.44 -14.16 -18.57
CA PHE A 371 6.79 -13.16 -19.58
C PHE A 371 7.35 -13.80 -20.84
N VAL A 372 7.03 -13.23 -22.00
CA VAL A 372 7.69 -13.51 -23.27
C VAL A 372 8.51 -12.30 -23.66
N TYR A 373 9.81 -12.48 -23.86
CA TYR A 373 10.70 -11.47 -24.43
C TYR A 373 11.00 -11.84 -25.87
N ALA A 374 10.95 -10.88 -26.79
CA ALA A 374 11.29 -11.12 -28.20
C ALA A 374 12.06 -9.96 -28.82
N TRP A 375 12.92 -10.29 -29.78
CA TRP A 375 13.79 -9.34 -30.49
C TRP A 375 13.88 -9.71 -31.97
N THR A 376 14.05 -8.70 -32.81
CA THR A 376 14.36 -8.86 -34.24
C THR A 376 15.86 -8.64 -34.45
N PHE A 377 16.50 -9.55 -35.18
CA PHE A 377 17.92 -9.52 -35.54
C PHE A 377 18.08 -9.45 -37.04
N LYS A 378 19.04 -8.68 -37.53
CA LYS A 378 19.47 -8.77 -38.93
C LYS A 378 20.61 -9.76 -39.03
N GLU A 379 20.49 -10.73 -39.92
CA GLU A 379 21.55 -11.71 -40.17
C GLU A 379 22.54 -11.14 -41.18
N ASP A 380 23.81 -11.00 -40.78
CA ASP A 380 24.87 -10.61 -41.69
C ASP A 380 25.27 -11.84 -42.53
N MET A 381 24.78 -11.89 -43.76
CA MET A 381 24.94 -12.99 -44.74
C MET A 381 26.39 -13.19 -45.24
N HIS A 382 27.41 -12.76 -44.48
CA HIS A 382 28.81 -12.75 -44.93
C HIS A 382 29.81 -13.47 -44.00
N THR A 383 29.38 -14.36 -43.12
CA THR A 383 30.32 -15.23 -42.41
C THR A 383 29.93 -16.69 -42.58
N ASP A 384 30.51 -17.28 -43.61
CA ASP A 384 30.66 -18.72 -43.77
C ASP A 384 31.68 -19.22 -42.73
N GLU A 385 31.40 -20.42 -42.21
CA GLU A 385 32.28 -21.32 -41.44
C GLU A 385 32.78 -20.94 -40.03
N PHE A 386 32.42 -21.85 -39.09
CA PHE A 386 33.23 -22.38 -37.99
C PHE A 386 34.21 -21.43 -37.26
N LEU A 387 33.81 -20.90 -36.08
CA LEU A 387 34.55 -20.96 -34.79
C LEU A 387 34.04 -19.91 -33.77
N ASN A 388 33.57 -20.41 -32.62
CA ASN A 388 33.46 -19.78 -31.30
C ASN A 388 32.46 -18.61 -31.01
N PRO A 389 31.85 -18.57 -29.80
CA PRO A 389 30.72 -17.69 -29.46
C PRO A 389 31.10 -16.43 -28.67
N HIS A 390 32.38 -16.05 -28.65
CA HIS A 390 32.83 -14.84 -27.96
C HIS A 390 33.73 -13.98 -28.85
N THR A 391 33.23 -12.77 -29.12
CA THR A 391 33.94 -11.59 -29.64
C THR A 391 34.53 -11.69 -31.05
N ASP A 392 33.81 -11.13 -32.02
CA ASP A 392 34.42 -10.62 -33.24
C ASP A 392 35.16 -9.32 -32.88
N GLN A 393 36.50 -9.36 -32.89
CA GLN A 393 37.41 -8.24 -32.58
C GLN A 393 37.37 -7.09 -33.62
N HIS A 394 36.38 -7.05 -34.52
CA HIS A 394 36.28 -6.06 -35.61
C HIS A 394 35.06 -5.13 -35.51
N GLY A 395 34.40 -5.05 -34.35
CA GLY A 395 33.43 -3.96 -34.10
C GLY A 395 32.13 -4.00 -34.93
N HIS A 396 31.81 -5.10 -35.61
CA HIS A 396 30.50 -5.27 -36.23
C HIS A 396 29.43 -5.49 -35.15
N ARG A 397 28.81 -4.40 -34.71
CA ARG A 397 27.59 -4.41 -33.91
C ARG A 397 26.49 -5.09 -34.73
N ARG A 398 26.22 -6.38 -34.49
CA ARG A 398 25.02 -7.05 -35.04
C ARG A 398 23.80 -6.25 -34.61
N ALA A 399 23.11 -5.65 -35.57
CA ALA A 399 21.98 -4.78 -35.32
C ALA A 399 20.81 -5.60 -34.73
N ARG A 400 20.26 -5.12 -33.61
CA ARG A 400 19.10 -5.72 -32.92
C ARG A 400 18.03 -4.67 -32.65
N SER A 401 16.77 -5.10 -32.62
CA SER A 401 15.68 -4.27 -32.11
C SER A 401 15.72 -4.12 -30.59
N SER A 402 14.90 -3.21 -30.06
CA SER A 402 14.48 -3.28 -28.66
C SER A 402 13.66 -4.56 -28.39
N ALA A 403 13.54 -4.93 -27.12
CA ALA A 403 12.76 -6.10 -26.73
C ALA A 403 11.26 -5.76 -26.74
N THR A 404 10.45 -6.55 -27.44
CA THR A 404 9.01 -6.63 -27.17
C THR A 404 8.81 -7.56 -25.99
N VAL A 405 8.02 -7.15 -25.01
CA VAL A 405 7.67 -7.94 -23.83
C VAL A 405 6.16 -8.16 -23.80
N TYR A 406 5.75 -9.39 -23.62
CA TYR A 406 4.35 -9.75 -23.35
C TYR A 406 4.25 -10.34 -21.94
N ASP A 407 3.38 -9.78 -21.12
CA ASP A 407 3.03 -10.29 -19.79
C ASP A 407 1.83 -11.22 -19.92
N CYS A 408 2.10 -12.52 -19.74
CA CYS A 408 1.10 -13.57 -19.84
C CYS A 408 0.07 -13.53 -18.69
N THR A 409 0.39 -12.89 -17.57
CA THR A 409 -0.51 -12.79 -16.40
C THR A 409 -1.51 -11.63 -16.52
N ARG A 410 -1.14 -10.60 -17.28
CA ARG A 410 -1.98 -9.41 -17.52
C ARG A 410 -2.56 -9.37 -18.93
N ALA A 411 -2.08 -10.22 -19.82
CA ALA A 411 -2.34 -10.20 -21.25
C ALA A 411 -2.08 -8.81 -21.87
N THR A 412 -0.92 -8.23 -21.53
CA THR A 412 -0.49 -6.91 -22.02
C THR A 412 0.88 -7.00 -22.69
N SER A 413 1.09 -6.20 -23.74
CA SER A 413 2.40 -6.06 -24.41
C SER A 413 2.96 -4.65 -24.28
N TRP A 414 4.28 -4.54 -24.21
CA TRP A 414 4.99 -3.27 -24.29
C TRP A 414 6.39 -3.48 -24.89
N ASN A 415 6.96 -2.42 -25.42
CA ASN A 415 8.35 -2.43 -25.88
C ASN A 415 9.24 -1.88 -24.75
N ARG A 416 10.33 -2.57 -24.42
CA ARG A 416 11.38 -1.97 -23.59
C ARG A 416 11.98 -0.78 -24.35
N GLY A 417 12.15 0.35 -23.66
CA GLY A 417 12.80 1.53 -24.23
C GLY A 417 14.18 1.19 -24.81
N SER A 418 14.58 1.88 -25.87
CA SER A 418 15.94 1.76 -26.42
C SER A 418 16.93 2.10 -25.31
N ARG A 419 17.80 1.16 -24.96
CA ARG A 419 19.00 1.52 -24.20
C ARG A 419 19.77 2.48 -25.11
N GLU A 420 20.10 3.68 -24.61
CA GLU A 420 21.06 4.59 -25.25
C GLU A 420 22.38 3.84 -25.45
N GLU A 421 22.49 3.10 -26.54
CA GLU A 421 23.76 2.63 -27.10
C GLU A 421 24.07 3.65 -28.20
N ASP A 422 24.76 4.73 -27.80
CA ASP A 422 25.37 5.78 -28.63
C ASP A 422 24.75 5.98 -30.02
N ALA A 423 23.78 6.90 -30.10
CA ALA A 423 23.24 7.42 -31.34
C ALA A 423 24.30 8.26 -32.06
N GLY A 424 25.18 7.58 -32.77
CA GLY A 424 26.05 8.13 -33.80
C GLY A 424 25.68 7.56 -35.17
N ALA A 425 24.41 7.56 -35.56
CA ALA A 425 23.99 7.43 -36.97
C ALA A 425 22.49 7.66 -37.12
N THR A 426 22.14 8.65 -37.93
CA THR A 426 20.85 8.84 -38.59
C THR A 426 20.36 7.56 -39.30
N GLY A 427 19.13 7.13 -38.98
CA GLY A 427 18.26 6.37 -39.90
C GLY A 427 18.19 4.84 -39.73
N SER A 428 16.98 4.34 -39.41
CA SER A 428 16.53 2.94 -39.46
C SER A 428 17.01 1.96 -38.37
N GLY A 429 16.53 2.14 -37.14
CA GLY A 429 16.55 1.06 -36.16
C GLY A 429 15.65 -0.10 -36.60
N ILE A 430 16.08 -1.35 -36.41
CA ILE A 430 15.28 -2.54 -36.70
C ILE A 430 14.03 -2.51 -35.81
N PRO A 431 12.80 -2.62 -36.36
CA PRO A 431 11.59 -2.59 -35.58
C PRO A 431 11.49 -3.83 -34.67
N PRO A 432 10.99 -3.67 -33.43
CA PRO A 432 10.75 -4.79 -32.55
C PRO A 432 9.63 -5.69 -33.10
N PRO A 433 9.68 -7.01 -32.83
CA PRO A 433 8.72 -7.94 -33.39
C PRO A 433 7.34 -7.74 -32.76
N PHE A 434 6.27 -7.95 -33.53
CA PHE A 434 4.91 -7.84 -33.02
C PHE A 434 4.44 -9.20 -32.50
N ILE A 435 4.19 -9.27 -31.18
CA ILE A 435 3.73 -10.48 -30.50
C ILE A 435 2.21 -10.59 -30.63
N CYS A 436 1.74 -11.72 -31.15
CA CYS A 436 0.34 -12.08 -31.20
C CYS A 436 0.09 -13.32 -30.32
N VAL A 437 -1.04 -13.33 -29.62
CA VAL A 437 -1.46 -14.50 -28.82
C VAL A 437 -2.86 -14.89 -29.23
N ARG A 438 -2.99 -16.12 -29.70
CA ARG A 438 -4.28 -16.76 -30.01
C ARG A 438 -4.68 -17.64 -28.85
N CYS A 439 -5.90 -17.50 -28.37
CA CYS A 439 -6.49 -18.42 -27.40
C CYS A 439 -7.96 -18.67 -27.75
N LYS A 440 -8.51 -19.79 -27.32
CA LYS A 440 -9.94 -20.11 -27.52
C LYS A 440 -10.80 -19.62 -26.36
N GLU A 441 -10.20 -19.53 -25.18
CA GLU A 441 -10.88 -19.28 -23.93
C GLU A 441 -9.94 -18.52 -22.98
N MET A 442 -10.50 -17.62 -22.19
CA MET A 442 -9.79 -16.91 -21.13
C MET A 442 -10.46 -17.19 -19.79
N GLU A 443 -9.67 -17.57 -18.80
CA GLU A 443 -10.08 -17.61 -17.40
C GLU A 443 -9.74 -16.29 -16.74
N VAL A 444 -10.73 -15.69 -16.08
CA VAL A 444 -10.57 -14.44 -15.35
C VAL A 444 -10.79 -14.67 -13.87
N PHE A 445 -9.86 -14.18 -13.05
CA PHE A 445 -9.92 -14.24 -11.60
C PHE A 445 -9.87 -12.82 -11.04
N PHE A 446 -10.67 -12.56 -10.02
CA PHE A 446 -10.49 -11.34 -9.22
C PHE A 446 -9.57 -11.63 -8.04
N GLU A 447 -8.76 -10.66 -7.66
CA GLU A 447 -8.06 -10.68 -6.37
C GLU A 447 -9.06 -10.48 -5.23
N GLU A 448 -8.68 -10.93 -4.02
CA GLU A 448 -9.55 -10.88 -2.84
C GLU A 448 -9.95 -9.42 -2.53
N PRO A 449 -11.25 -9.12 -2.39
CA PRO A 449 -11.71 -7.78 -2.08
C PRO A 449 -11.30 -7.36 -0.65
N PRO A 450 -11.40 -6.06 -0.31
CA PRO A 450 -11.30 -5.59 1.08
C PRO A 450 -12.22 -6.40 2.02
N VAL A 451 -11.85 -6.52 3.29
CA VAL A 451 -12.57 -7.35 4.28
C VAL A 451 -14.09 -7.10 4.25
N GLY A 452 -14.85 -8.18 4.05
CA GLY A 452 -16.31 -8.13 3.93
C GLY A 452 -16.82 -7.61 2.58
N GLY A 453 -15.96 -7.42 1.58
CA GLY A 453 -16.34 -7.00 0.24
C GLY A 453 -16.90 -8.15 -0.60
N ILE A 454 -17.84 -7.83 -1.49
CA ILE A 454 -18.46 -8.73 -2.45
C ILE A 454 -18.20 -8.16 -3.85
N ILE A 455 -17.63 -8.97 -4.75
CA ILE A 455 -17.41 -8.55 -6.13
C ILE A 455 -18.58 -9.02 -6.97
N CYS A 456 -19.30 -8.07 -7.58
CA CYS A 456 -20.37 -8.35 -8.52
C CYS A 456 -19.90 -8.00 -9.94
N TYR A 457 -20.22 -8.84 -10.92
CA TYR A 457 -19.79 -8.67 -12.30
C TYR A 457 -20.86 -9.03 -13.35
N THR A 458 -20.68 -8.52 -14.57
CA THR A 458 -21.50 -8.75 -15.76
C THR A 458 -20.57 -9.01 -16.96
N LEU A 459 -21.04 -9.72 -17.98
CA LEU A 459 -20.25 -10.04 -19.19
C LEU A 459 -20.71 -9.32 -20.45
N ASP A 460 -21.80 -8.54 -20.35
CA ASP A 460 -22.41 -7.77 -21.43
C ASP A 460 -22.08 -6.28 -21.38
N GLY A 461 -21.22 -5.86 -20.44
CA GLY A 461 -20.86 -4.46 -20.24
C GLY A 461 -21.84 -3.65 -19.41
N THR A 462 -22.91 -4.25 -18.90
CA THR A 462 -23.91 -3.56 -18.07
C THR A 462 -23.39 -3.30 -16.65
N GLU A 463 -23.98 -2.32 -15.95
CA GLU A 463 -23.59 -2.00 -14.57
C GLU A 463 -23.99 -3.16 -13.63
N PRO A 464 -23.06 -3.69 -12.81
CA PRO A 464 -23.37 -4.71 -11.82
C PRO A 464 -24.40 -4.19 -10.79
N VAL A 465 -25.48 -4.95 -10.62
CA VAL A 465 -26.52 -4.71 -9.63
C VAL A 465 -26.01 -5.10 -8.23
N GLN A 466 -26.33 -4.26 -7.26
CA GLN A 466 -26.05 -4.49 -5.85
C GLN A 466 -26.75 -5.77 -5.34
N PRO A 467 -26.09 -6.61 -4.52
CA PRO A 467 -26.72 -7.80 -3.96
C PRO A 467 -27.80 -7.45 -2.93
N ASP A 468 -28.82 -8.30 -2.82
CA ASP A 468 -29.83 -8.17 -1.77
C ASP A 468 -29.29 -8.65 -0.40
N ALA A 469 -29.97 -8.27 0.69
CA ALA A 469 -29.53 -8.61 2.04
C ALA A 469 -29.47 -10.13 2.28
N SER A 470 -30.37 -10.91 1.66
CA SER A 470 -30.38 -12.37 1.75
C SER A 470 -29.18 -13.00 1.06
N THR A 471 -28.81 -12.54 -0.13
CA THR A 471 -27.66 -13.06 -0.87
C THR A 471 -26.36 -12.70 -0.17
N THR A 472 -26.28 -11.50 0.39
CA THR A 472 -25.15 -11.10 1.23
C THR A 472 -25.04 -11.93 2.49
N ALA A 473 -26.14 -12.22 3.17
CA ALA A 473 -26.12 -13.10 4.35
C ALA A 473 -25.63 -14.51 3.99
N ILE A 474 -26.07 -15.06 2.85
CA ILE A 474 -25.60 -16.37 2.35
C ILE A 474 -24.10 -16.33 2.02
N HIS A 475 -23.63 -15.26 1.37
CA HIS A 475 -22.22 -15.08 1.04
C HIS A 475 -21.35 -14.95 2.28
N MET A 476 -21.77 -14.14 3.26
CA MET A 476 -21.05 -13.91 4.52
C MET A 476 -21.06 -15.14 5.44
N ALA A 477 -22.12 -15.94 5.41
CA ALA A 477 -22.21 -17.16 6.21
C ALA A 477 -21.32 -18.31 5.69
N GLY A 478 -20.64 -18.16 4.54
CA GLY A 478 -19.77 -19.19 3.98
C GLY A 478 -20.52 -20.50 3.62
N ILE A 479 -21.85 -20.46 3.51
CA ILE A 479 -22.66 -21.66 3.26
C ILE A 479 -22.49 -22.06 1.80
N GLY A 480 -21.57 -23.00 1.58
CA GLY A 480 -21.23 -23.59 0.30
C GLY A 480 -22.43 -24.18 -0.43
N ARG A 481 -23.03 -23.39 -1.33
CA ARG A 481 -23.80 -23.92 -2.46
C ARG A 481 -22.93 -23.90 -3.71
N SER A 482 -22.71 -25.09 -4.27
CA SER A 482 -21.94 -25.38 -5.49
C SER A 482 -22.59 -24.86 -6.80
N GLY A 483 -23.32 -23.74 -6.75
CA GLY A 483 -23.96 -23.12 -7.91
C GLY A 483 -23.69 -21.61 -7.97
N THR A 484 -23.61 -21.06 -9.17
CA THR A 484 -23.66 -19.61 -9.41
C THR A 484 -24.93 -19.06 -8.76
N VAL A 485 -24.79 -18.20 -7.76
CA VAL A 485 -25.94 -17.59 -7.10
C VAL A 485 -26.39 -16.43 -7.98
N HIS A 486 -27.50 -16.63 -8.67
CA HIS A 486 -28.14 -15.60 -9.47
C HIS A 486 -29.00 -14.72 -8.56
N LEU A 487 -28.82 -13.40 -8.64
CA LEU A 487 -29.73 -12.45 -8.01
C LEU A 487 -31.08 -12.48 -8.78
N PRO A 488 -32.24 -12.50 -8.09
CA PRO A 488 -33.54 -12.62 -8.76
C PRO A 488 -33.83 -11.39 -9.64
N ARG A 489 -34.19 -11.65 -10.90
CA ARG A 489 -34.74 -10.66 -11.85
C ARG A 489 -36.22 -10.45 -11.56
N SER A 490 -36.70 -9.21 -11.65
CA SER A 490 -38.12 -8.94 -11.91
C SER A 490 -38.49 -9.54 -13.28
N ASP A 491 -39.61 -10.23 -13.33
CA ASP A 491 -40.12 -11.02 -14.47
C ASP A 491 -39.79 -10.48 -15.87
N LYS A 492 -38.92 -11.21 -16.59
CA LYS A 492 -39.03 -11.52 -18.03
C LYS A 492 -37.84 -12.38 -18.48
N LYS A 493 -38.16 -13.56 -19.05
CA LYS A 493 -37.22 -14.49 -19.69
C LYS A 493 -36.62 -13.88 -20.96
N VAL A 494 -35.37 -13.42 -20.92
CA VAL A 494 -34.46 -13.25 -22.07
C VAL A 494 -33.02 -13.36 -21.56
N VAL A 495 -32.28 -14.37 -22.03
CA VAL A 495 -30.82 -14.62 -21.98
C VAL A 495 -30.06 -14.27 -20.66
N GLU A 496 -29.31 -15.27 -20.18
CA GLU A 496 -28.55 -15.36 -18.91
C GLU A 496 -27.36 -14.37 -18.80
N LEU A 497 -27.60 -13.07 -18.95
CA LEU A 497 -26.62 -12.00 -18.76
C LEU A 497 -27.08 -11.11 -17.59
N GLY A 498 -27.14 -11.71 -16.41
CA GLY A 498 -27.46 -11.02 -15.16
C GLY A 498 -26.20 -10.56 -14.44
N THR A 499 -26.35 -9.86 -13.33
CA THR A 499 -25.23 -9.65 -12.39
C THR A 499 -24.92 -10.95 -11.66
N HIS A 500 -23.65 -11.31 -11.64
CA HIS A 500 -23.09 -12.48 -10.97
C HIS A 500 -22.26 -12.04 -9.77
N ILE A 501 -22.22 -12.86 -8.73
CA ILE A 501 -21.32 -12.68 -7.59
C ILE A 501 -20.10 -13.57 -7.79
N TYR A 502 -18.93 -12.95 -7.79
CA TYR A 502 -17.67 -13.66 -7.85
C TYR A 502 -17.46 -14.44 -6.56
N LYS A 503 -17.01 -15.69 -6.68
CA LYS A 503 -16.55 -16.51 -5.56
C LYS A 503 -15.05 -16.65 -5.64
N ASP A 504 -14.41 -16.60 -4.48
CA ASP A 504 -12.96 -16.72 -4.39
C ASP A 504 -12.46 -18.01 -5.06
N ASN A 505 -11.43 -17.85 -5.89
CA ASN A 505 -10.82 -18.91 -6.69
C ASN A 505 -11.74 -19.58 -7.74
N GLN A 506 -12.95 -19.06 -7.97
CA GLN A 506 -13.79 -19.54 -9.07
C GLN A 506 -13.40 -18.80 -10.36
N PRO A 507 -12.91 -19.49 -11.42
CA PRO A 507 -12.63 -18.84 -12.70
C PRO A 507 -13.92 -18.37 -13.37
N ILE A 508 -13.87 -17.17 -13.96
CA ILE A 508 -14.85 -16.71 -14.93
C ILE A 508 -14.34 -17.13 -16.31
N HIS A 509 -15.06 -18.04 -16.95
CA HIS A 509 -14.75 -18.51 -18.30
C HIS A 509 -15.31 -17.54 -19.33
N VAL A 510 -14.41 -16.87 -20.06
CA VAL A 510 -14.72 -15.99 -21.18
C VAL A 510 -14.36 -16.71 -22.48
N THR A 511 -15.39 -17.26 -23.13
CA THR A 511 -15.25 -17.90 -24.44
C THR A 511 -15.29 -16.84 -25.53
N LEU A 512 -14.20 -16.71 -26.29
CA LEU A 512 -14.10 -15.76 -27.39
C LEU A 512 -14.81 -16.33 -28.63
N LEU A 513 -16.08 -15.98 -28.80
CA LEU A 513 -16.81 -16.29 -30.04
C LEU A 513 -16.33 -15.35 -31.15
N ARG A 514 -16.17 -15.88 -32.37
CA ARG A 514 -15.54 -15.20 -33.53
C ARG A 514 -16.19 -13.87 -33.96
N THR A 515 -17.35 -13.52 -33.43
CA THR A 515 -18.17 -12.38 -33.91
C THR A 515 -18.64 -11.45 -32.79
N GLU A 516 -18.40 -11.76 -31.52
CA GLU A 516 -18.98 -11.00 -30.40
C GLU A 516 -17.89 -10.54 -29.42
N GLN A 517 -17.90 -9.23 -29.13
CA GLN A 517 -17.10 -8.65 -28.06
C GLN A 517 -17.73 -9.00 -26.72
N VAL A 518 -16.94 -9.59 -25.82
CA VAL A 518 -17.36 -9.83 -24.43
C VAL A 518 -16.82 -8.70 -23.57
N VAL A 519 -17.67 -8.06 -22.76
CA VAL A 519 -17.27 -6.92 -21.91
C VAL A 519 -17.50 -7.28 -20.45
N LEU A 520 -16.42 -7.61 -19.74
CA LEU A 520 -16.46 -7.86 -18.31
C LEU A 520 -16.50 -6.53 -17.55
N THR A 521 -17.59 -6.28 -16.84
CA THR A 521 -17.73 -5.13 -15.93
C THR A 521 -17.89 -5.65 -14.51
N ALA A 522 -17.21 -5.05 -13.54
CA ALA A 522 -17.27 -5.50 -12.14
C ALA A 522 -17.16 -4.35 -11.13
N ARG A 523 -17.68 -4.57 -9.93
CA ARG A 523 -17.64 -3.61 -8.82
C ARG A 523 -17.57 -4.32 -7.48
N THR A 524 -16.87 -3.71 -6.53
CA THR A 524 -16.79 -4.15 -5.13
C THR A 524 -17.89 -3.47 -4.32
N PHE A 525 -18.68 -4.25 -3.58
CA PHE A 525 -19.71 -3.81 -2.65
C PHE A 525 -19.35 -4.24 -1.23
N ILE A 526 -19.31 -3.31 -0.28
CA ILE A 526 -19.10 -3.58 1.14
C ILE A 526 -20.43 -3.35 1.87
N PRO A 527 -21.01 -4.39 2.50
CA PRO A 527 -22.27 -4.25 3.22
C PRO A 527 -22.09 -3.39 4.47
N LEU A 528 -23.09 -2.56 4.72
CA LEU A 528 -23.28 -1.84 5.97
C LEU A 528 -24.20 -2.68 6.85
N THR A 529 -23.70 -3.14 7.99
CA THR A 529 -24.46 -3.97 8.92
C THR A 529 -24.89 -3.16 10.14
N ASP A 530 -26.14 -3.37 10.57
CA ASP A 530 -26.67 -2.75 11.77
C ASP A 530 -26.50 -3.70 12.96
N PRO A 531 -25.59 -3.40 13.92
CA PRO A 531 -25.40 -4.25 15.09
C PRO A 531 -26.61 -4.30 16.02
N ALA A 532 -27.49 -3.29 16.02
CA ALA A 532 -28.71 -3.29 16.82
C ALA A 532 -29.82 -4.16 16.20
N ALA A 533 -29.76 -4.42 14.90
CA ALA A 533 -30.68 -5.29 14.17
C ALA A 533 -30.04 -6.65 13.82
N ASN A 534 -29.32 -7.27 14.76
CA ASN A 534 -28.65 -8.57 14.58
C ASN A 534 -27.71 -8.62 13.35
N SER A 535 -26.96 -7.54 13.11
CA SER A 535 -26.05 -7.40 11.96
C SER A 535 -26.75 -7.48 10.60
N ALA A 536 -28.04 -7.11 10.52
CA ALA A 536 -28.77 -7.03 9.26
C ALA A 536 -28.10 -6.03 8.31
N VAL A 537 -28.05 -6.38 7.02
CA VAL A 537 -27.49 -5.50 5.98
C VAL A 537 -28.49 -4.39 5.69
N THR A 538 -28.11 -3.15 6.00
CA THR A 538 -28.94 -1.96 5.81
C THR A 538 -28.55 -1.14 4.59
N GLY A 539 -27.47 -1.48 3.89
CA GLY A 539 -27.03 -0.75 2.69
C GLY A 539 -25.66 -1.21 2.26
N TYR A 540 -25.08 -0.55 1.25
CA TYR A 540 -23.76 -0.88 0.75
C TYR A 540 -22.95 0.37 0.44
N ARG A 541 -21.66 0.27 0.66
CA ARG A 541 -20.66 1.16 0.09
C ARG A 541 -20.08 0.48 -1.13
N PHE A 542 -19.92 1.17 -2.24
CA PHE A 542 -19.33 0.57 -3.43
C PHE A 542 -18.22 1.40 -4.03
N GLY A 543 -17.24 0.74 -4.64
CA GLY A 543 -16.07 1.37 -5.24
C GLY A 543 -16.23 1.74 -6.71
N GLU A 544 -15.15 2.21 -7.32
CA GLU A 544 -15.10 2.46 -8.77
C GLU A 544 -15.35 1.18 -9.59
N ARG A 545 -15.78 1.39 -10.83
CA ARG A 545 -16.13 0.31 -11.76
C ARG A 545 -14.90 -0.20 -12.49
N PHE A 546 -14.71 -1.51 -12.48
CA PHE A 546 -13.80 -2.21 -13.39
C PHE A 546 -14.50 -2.48 -14.72
N ASN A 547 -13.81 -2.26 -15.85
CA ASN A 547 -14.30 -2.62 -17.19
C ASN A 547 -13.16 -3.14 -18.06
N ARG A 548 -13.36 -4.30 -18.69
CA ARG A 548 -12.42 -4.88 -19.65
C ARG A 548 -13.15 -5.56 -20.80
N SER A 549 -12.73 -5.23 -22.01
CA SER A 549 -13.24 -5.83 -23.25
C SER A 549 -12.34 -6.94 -23.76
N PHE A 550 -12.96 -7.99 -24.28
CA PHE A 550 -12.34 -9.12 -24.93
C PHE A 550 -12.89 -9.26 -26.35
N PHE A 551 -12.01 -9.33 -27.35
CA PHE A 551 -12.40 -9.43 -28.75
C PHE A 551 -11.44 -10.35 -29.51
N THR A 552 -11.96 -11.04 -30.53
CA THR A 552 -11.15 -11.75 -31.52
C THR A 552 -10.70 -10.75 -32.59
N GLN A 553 -9.38 -10.58 -32.79
CA GLN A 553 -8.83 -9.86 -33.93
C GLN A 553 -8.73 -10.73 -35.17
#